data_AF-A0A416HMP4-F1
#
_entry.id   AF-A0A416HMP4-F1
#
_cell.length_a   1.000
_cell.length_b   1.000
_cell.length_c   1.000
_cell.angle_alpha   90.00
_cell.angle_beta   90.00
_cell.angle_gamma   90.00
#
_symmetry.space_group_name_H-M   'P 1'
#
loop_
_entity.id
_entity.type
_entity.pdbx_description
1 polymer ?
#
loop_
_entity_poly.entity_id
_entity_poly.type
_entity_poly.pdbx_seq_one_letter_code
_entity_poly.pdbx_strand_id
1 'polypeptide(L)'
;MLYIDWEYYNSLYDTVSEEDFDKLNAKACAKLDVYTHMRARNFMAAYVHGTATPFQEQTYTQIRNTVCELINIVSVQDATGMGSGIASVSNDGYSETYKVTTQAEKDAEVIALIQQGLSGTGLAGAL
;
A
#
# COMPACT_ATOMS: atom_id res chain seq x y z
N MET A 1 13.67 -1.88 4.01
CA MET A 1 13.82 -0.42 4.11
C MET A 1 12.43 0.14 4.35
N LEU A 2 12.30 1.09 5.27
CA LEU A 2 11.07 1.84 5.46
C LEU A 2 11.18 3.15 4.69
N TYR A 3 10.07 3.58 4.09
CA TYR A 3 10.02 4.78 3.25
C TYR A 3 9.54 6.02 3.98
N ILE A 4 8.80 5.81 5.06
CA ILE A 4 8.20 6.84 5.89
C ILE A 4 8.29 6.43 7.35
N ASP A 5 8.22 7.42 8.23
CA ASP A 5 8.07 7.30 9.67
C ASP A 5 6.63 7.65 10.09
N TRP A 6 6.35 7.47 11.38
CA TRP A 6 5.05 7.80 11.97
C TRP A 6 4.72 9.28 11.81
N GLU A 7 5.69 10.17 12.04
CA GLU A 7 5.47 11.62 11.96
C GLU A 7 4.96 12.04 10.58
N TYR A 8 5.56 11.50 9.51
CA TYR A 8 5.10 11.79 8.17
C TYR A 8 3.71 11.23 7.88
N TYR A 9 3.46 9.98 8.26
CA TYR A 9 2.14 9.37 8.05
C TYR A 9 1.04 10.15 8.79
N ASN A 10 1.25 10.44 10.07
CA ASN A 10 0.30 11.15 10.93
C ASN A 10 0.11 12.62 10.54
N SER A 11 1.03 13.19 9.77
CA SER A 11 0.84 14.53 9.18
C SER A 11 -0.19 14.57 8.05
N LEU A 12 -0.55 13.41 7.48
CA LEU A 12 -1.44 13.29 6.31
C LEU A 12 -2.68 12.44 6.59
N TYR A 13 -2.58 11.42 7.45
CA TYR A 13 -3.64 10.44 7.72
C TYR A 13 -3.78 10.14 9.21
N ASP A 14 -4.98 9.74 9.62
CA ASP A 14 -5.36 9.37 10.99
C ASP A 14 -6.03 7.98 11.06
N THR A 15 -5.94 7.20 9.97
CA THR A 15 -6.68 5.93 9.82
C THR A 15 -6.11 4.79 10.68
N VAL A 16 -4.82 4.83 10.99
CA VAL A 16 -4.09 3.77 11.70
C VAL A 16 -3.51 4.33 12.98
N SER A 17 -3.50 3.52 14.05
CA SER A 17 -2.89 3.86 15.33
C SER A 17 -1.35 3.81 15.25
N GLU A 18 -0.66 4.56 16.12
CA GLU A 18 0.81 4.50 16.21
C GLU A 18 1.32 3.08 16.56
N GLU A 19 0.56 2.36 17.40
CA GLU A 19 0.89 0.98 17.81
C GLU A 19 0.89 0.00 16.62
N ASP A 20 -0.07 0.14 15.71
CA ASP A 20 -0.19 -0.73 14.54
C ASP A 20 0.68 -0.27 13.35
N PHE A 21 1.14 0.98 13.37
CA PHE A 21 1.81 1.62 12.25
C PHE A 21 3.03 0.84 11.76
N ASP A 22 3.96 0.47 12.65
CA ASP A 22 5.23 -0.16 12.26
C ASP A 22 5.00 -1.47 11.49
N LYS A 23 4.05 -2.28 11.96
CA LYS A 23 3.67 -3.54 11.33
C LYS A 23 3.06 -3.31 9.94
N LEU A 24 2.17 -2.34 9.82
CA LEU A 24 1.49 -2.03 8.56
C LEU A 24 2.44 -1.37 7.55
N ASN A 25 3.32 -0.48 8.01
CA ASN A 25 4.36 0.16 7.23
C ASN A 25 5.33 -0.88 6.65
N ALA A 26 5.77 -1.85 7.47
CA ALA A 26 6.62 -2.95 6.99
C ALA A 26 5.94 -3.77 5.88
N LYS A 27 4.64 -4.09 6.02
CA LYS A 27 3.86 -4.79 4.99
C LYS A 27 3.71 -3.97 3.72
N ALA A 28 3.36 -2.68 3.85
CA ALA A 28 3.19 -1.76 2.72
C ALA A 28 4.50 -1.60 1.94
N CYS A 29 5.61 -1.37 2.63
CA CYS A 29 6.94 -1.28 2.03
C CYS A 29 7.31 -2.57 1.28
N ALA A 30 7.05 -3.74 1.88
CA ALA A 30 7.32 -5.03 1.23
C ALA A 30 6.49 -5.24 -0.04
N LYS A 31 5.20 -4.87 -0.04
CA LYS A 31 4.34 -4.93 -1.24
C LYS A 31 4.86 -4.01 -2.34
N LEU A 32 5.21 -2.76 -2.01
CA LEU A 32 5.78 -1.82 -2.96
C LEU A 32 7.09 -2.34 -3.56
N ASP A 33 7.98 -2.91 -2.75
CA ASP A 33 9.25 -3.49 -3.18
C ASP A 33 9.07 -4.63 -4.17
N VAL A 34 8.11 -5.53 -3.90
CA VAL A 34 7.80 -6.65 -4.79
C VAL A 34 7.30 -6.14 -6.14
N TYR A 35 6.31 -5.24 -6.15
CA TYR A 35 5.70 -4.76 -7.39
C TYR A 35 6.60 -3.87 -8.22
N THR A 36 7.43 -3.06 -7.57
CA THR A 36 8.40 -2.21 -8.29
C THR A 36 9.68 -2.94 -8.66
N HIS A 37 9.79 -4.25 -8.35
CA HIS A 37 11.02 -5.04 -8.52
C HIS A 37 12.24 -4.35 -7.89
N MET A 38 12.08 -3.90 -6.64
CA MET A 38 13.10 -3.20 -5.84
C MET A 38 13.51 -1.82 -6.38
N ARG A 39 12.89 -1.31 -7.47
CA ARG A 39 13.26 -0.01 -8.06
C ARG A 39 12.99 1.15 -7.12
N ALA A 40 11.86 1.13 -6.39
CA ALA A 40 11.56 2.15 -5.38
C ALA A 40 12.62 2.17 -4.27
N ARG A 41 13.05 0.98 -3.79
CA ARG A 41 14.10 0.88 -2.79
C ARG A 41 15.42 1.45 -3.29
N ASN A 42 15.82 1.06 -4.49
CA ASN A 42 17.08 1.52 -5.08
C ASN A 42 17.06 3.05 -5.31
N PHE A 43 15.93 3.59 -5.75
CA PHE A 43 15.74 5.04 -5.87
C PHE A 43 15.91 5.74 -4.51
N MET A 44 15.19 5.27 -3.48
CA MET A 44 15.22 5.88 -2.15
C MET A 44 16.60 5.78 -1.49
N ALA A 45 17.34 4.70 -1.72
CA ALA A 45 18.71 4.54 -1.23
C ALA A 45 19.71 5.48 -1.91
N ALA A 46 19.46 5.87 -3.17
CA ALA A 46 20.29 6.79 -3.92
C ALA A 46 19.86 8.27 -3.80
N TYR A 47 18.67 8.53 -3.24
CA TYR A 47 18.14 9.86 -3.08
C TYR A 47 18.95 10.66 -2.05
N VAL A 48 19.37 11.87 -2.43
CA VAL A 48 20.12 12.78 -1.57
C VAL A 48 19.40 14.12 -1.55
N HIS A 49 18.91 14.50 -0.37
CA HIS A 49 18.22 15.77 -0.18
C HIS A 49 19.18 16.95 -0.42
N GLY A 50 18.68 18.03 -1.04
CA GLY A 50 19.45 19.25 -1.35
C GLY A 50 20.28 19.19 -2.63
N THR A 51 20.53 18.01 -3.19
CA THR A 51 21.16 17.84 -4.51
C THR A 51 20.24 17.18 -5.54
N ALA A 52 19.03 16.80 -5.11
CA ALA A 52 18.04 16.17 -5.95
C ALA A 52 17.54 17.13 -7.03
N THR A 53 17.27 16.60 -8.23
CA THR A 53 16.53 17.34 -9.25
C THR A 53 15.06 17.47 -8.84
N PRO A 54 14.30 18.45 -9.39
CA PRO A 54 12.87 18.57 -9.09
C PRO A 54 12.08 17.28 -9.38
N PHE A 55 12.47 16.54 -10.42
CA PHE A 55 11.88 15.23 -10.73
C PHE A 55 12.16 14.19 -9.63
N GLN A 56 13.38 14.17 -9.08
CA GLN A 56 13.73 13.26 -7.98
C GLN A 56 13.01 13.62 -6.69
N GLU A 57 12.85 14.91 -6.37
CA GLU A 57 12.08 15.36 -5.21
C GLU A 57 10.59 14.97 -5.32
N GLN A 58 10.02 15.14 -6.51
CA GLN A 58 8.66 14.70 -6.80
C GLN A 58 8.53 13.17 -6.66
N THR A 59 9.45 12.41 -7.26
CA THR A 59 9.44 10.94 -7.19
C THR A 59 9.59 10.44 -5.76
N TYR A 60 10.47 11.06 -4.97
CA TYR A 60 10.62 10.78 -3.54
C TYR A 60 9.31 10.98 -2.78
N THR A 61 8.63 12.10 -3.02
CA THR A 61 7.34 12.42 -2.40
C THR A 61 6.25 11.43 -2.84
N GLN A 62 6.21 11.08 -4.12
CA GLN A 62 5.25 10.11 -4.66
C GLN A 62 5.41 8.73 -4.01
N ILE A 63 6.64 8.24 -3.84
CA ILE A 63 6.90 6.97 -3.13
C ILE A 63 6.34 7.03 -1.71
N ARG A 64 6.63 8.11 -0.97
CA ARG A 64 6.17 8.27 0.41
C ARG A 64 4.65 8.31 0.53
N ASN A 65 3.99 9.12 -0.30
CA ASN A 65 2.52 9.19 -0.33
C ASN A 65 1.88 7.85 -0.71
N THR A 66 2.43 7.16 -1.71
CA THR A 66 1.95 5.83 -2.12
C THR A 66 2.03 4.82 -0.96
N VAL A 67 3.08 4.90 -0.13
CA VAL A 67 3.21 4.02 1.05
C VAL A 67 2.18 4.36 2.11
N CYS A 68 1.89 5.64 2.36
CA CYS A 68 0.80 6.04 3.27
C CYS A 68 -0.55 5.46 2.83
N GLU A 69 -0.87 5.57 1.54
CA GLU A 69 -2.12 5.03 0.99
C GLU A 69 -2.15 3.50 1.07
N LEU A 70 -1.01 2.83 0.81
CA LEU A 70 -0.88 1.38 0.97
C LEU A 70 -1.10 0.94 2.42
N ILE A 71 -0.62 1.70 3.41
CA ILE A 71 -0.87 1.41 4.83
C ILE A 71 -2.38 1.38 5.11
N ASN A 72 -3.14 2.34 4.58
CA ASN A 72 -4.58 2.40 4.77
C ASN A 72 -5.30 1.22 4.09
N ILE A 73 -4.91 0.86 2.87
CA ILE A 73 -5.49 -0.29 2.18
C ILE A 73 -5.17 -1.58 2.95
N VAL A 74 -3.92 -1.78 3.35
CA VAL A 74 -3.50 -2.98 4.08
C VAL A 74 -4.19 -3.07 5.44
N SER A 75 -4.41 -1.95 6.14
CA SER A 75 -5.11 -1.96 7.44
C SER A 75 -6.57 -2.39 7.29
N VAL A 76 -7.28 -1.90 6.28
CA VAL A 76 -8.66 -2.32 5.96
C VAL A 76 -8.68 -3.79 5.52
N GLN A 77 -7.72 -4.22 4.70
CA GLN A 77 -7.63 -5.60 4.24
C GLN A 77 -7.32 -6.59 5.37
N ASP A 78 -6.50 -6.20 6.36
CA ASP A 78 -6.19 -6.97 7.57
C ASP A 78 -7.41 -7.01 8.52
N ALA A 79 -8.11 -5.89 8.72
CA ALA A 79 -9.33 -5.82 9.54
C ALA A 79 -10.47 -6.65 8.95
N THR A 80 -10.57 -6.72 7.62
CA THR A 80 -11.50 -7.61 6.89
C THR A 80 -11.02 -9.07 6.84
N GLY A 81 -9.99 -9.43 7.61
CA GLY A 81 -9.48 -10.79 7.84
C GLY A 81 -10.50 -11.81 8.38
N MET A 82 -11.79 -11.47 8.43
CA MET A 82 -12.93 -12.39 8.54
C MET A 82 -13.15 -13.23 7.25
N GLY A 83 -12.05 -13.58 6.56
CA GLY A 83 -12.00 -14.42 5.37
C GLY A 83 -11.41 -15.81 5.63
N SER A 84 -11.24 -16.21 6.90
CA SER A 84 -11.02 -17.62 7.25
C SER A 84 -12.32 -18.41 7.12
N GLY A 85 -12.70 -18.73 5.88
CA GLY A 85 -13.45 -19.95 5.56
C GLY A 85 -14.66 -20.31 6.44
N ILE A 86 -15.52 -19.37 6.82
CA ILE A 86 -16.88 -19.76 7.22
C ILE A 86 -17.70 -19.82 5.93
N ALA A 87 -17.60 -20.96 5.25
CA ALA A 87 -18.65 -21.43 4.38
C ALA A 87 -19.87 -21.73 5.28
N SER A 88 -20.63 -20.69 5.65
CA SER A 88 -21.95 -20.91 6.23
C SER A 88 -22.85 -21.35 5.09
N VAL A 89 -22.97 -22.66 4.94
CA VAL A 89 -24.06 -23.25 4.18
C VAL A 89 -25.33 -22.99 4.98
N SER A 90 -26.03 -21.89 4.68
CA SER A 90 -27.38 -21.65 5.18
C SER A 90 -28.33 -21.74 4.00
N ASN A 91 -28.91 -22.93 3.86
CA ASN A 91 -30.06 -23.20 3.02
C ASN A 91 -31.29 -22.51 3.63
N ASP A 92 -31.52 -21.23 3.31
CA ASP A 92 -32.81 -20.57 3.49
C ASP A 92 -32.86 -19.25 2.73
N GLY A 93 -33.25 -19.30 1.46
CA GLY A 93 -34.15 -18.36 0.77
C GLY A 93 -33.92 -16.83 0.82
N TYR A 94 -32.87 -16.31 1.43
CA TYR A 94 -32.59 -14.89 1.56
C TYR A 94 -31.13 -14.62 1.20
N SER A 95 -30.92 -14.19 -0.04
CA SER A 95 -29.62 -13.77 -0.55
C SER A 95 -29.30 -12.37 -0.03
N GLU A 96 -28.73 -12.29 1.17
CA GLU A 96 -27.95 -11.12 1.55
C GLU A 96 -26.62 -11.18 0.79
N THR A 97 -26.44 -10.28 -0.17
CA THR A 97 -25.22 -10.18 -0.97
C THR A 97 -24.09 -9.60 -0.11
N TYR A 98 -23.47 -10.42 0.74
CA TYR A 98 -22.13 -10.12 1.24
C TYR A 98 -21.21 -10.12 0.02
N LYS A 99 -20.77 -8.93 -0.41
CA LYS A 99 -19.85 -8.79 -1.55
C LYS A 99 -18.56 -9.52 -1.17
N VAL A 100 -18.41 -10.77 -1.59
CA VAL A 100 -17.23 -11.60 -1.29
C VAL A 100 -16.04 -10.94 -1.98
N THR A 101 -15.22 -10.20 -1.21
CA THR A 101 -13.95 -9.67 -1.71
C THR A 101 -12.94 -10.80 -1.73
N THR A 102 -12.59 -11.26 -2.92
CA THR A 102 -11.59 -12.31 -3.13
C THR A 102 -10.17 -11.76 -2.88
N GLN A 103 -9.23 -12.65 -2.56
CA GLN A 103 -7.82 -12.27 -2.42
C GLN A 103 -7.27 -11.61 -3.71
N ALA A 104 -7.71 -12.08 -4.87
CA ALA A 104 -7.32 -11.51 -6.16
C ALA A 104 -7.79 -10.06 -6.32
N GLU A 105 -8.99 -9.71 -5.86
CA GLU A 105 -9.48 -8.33 -5.88
C GLU A 105 -8.68 -7.42 -4.93
N LYS A 106 -8.35 -7.92 -3.72
CA LYS A 106 -7.48 -7.21 -2.76
C LYS A 106 -6.09 -6.92 -3.36
N ASP A 107 -5.52 -7.89 -4.06
CA ASP A 107 -4.22 -7.73 -4.70
C ASP A 107 -4.29 -6.81 -5.92
N ALA A 108 -5.37 -6.87 -6.71
CA ALA A 108 -5.60 -5.96 -7.84
C ALA A 108 -5.74 -4.50 -7.39
N GLU A 109 -6.42 -4.25 -6.27
CA GLU A 109 -6.54 -2.92 -5.66
C GLU A 109 -5.18 -2.36 -5.26
N VAL A 110 -4.33 -3.18 -4.62
CA VAL A 110 -2.95 -2.80 -4.26
C VAL A 110 -2.13 -2.46 -5.50
N ILE A 111 -2.23 -3.26 -6.57
CA ILE A 111 -1.53 -3.01 -7.84
C ILE A 111 -1.96 -1.68 -8.44
N ALA A 112 -3.27 -1.45 -8.53
CA ALA A 112 -3.83 -0.25 -9.13
C ALA A 112 -3.35 1.00 -8.39
N LEU A 113 -3.33 0.96 -7.05
CA LEU A 113 -2.81 2.05 -6.23
C LEU A 113 -1.33 2.34 -6.54
N ILE A 114 -0.49 1.30 -6.60
CA ILE A 114 0.95 1.47 -6.89
C ILE A 114 1.17 2.06 -8.29
N GLN A 115 0.42 1.59 -9.29
CA GLN A 115 0.50 2.12 -10.65
C GLN A 115 0.08 3.58 -10.73
N GLN A 116 -0.99 3.95 -10.04
CA GLN A 116 -1.46 5.33 -9.98
C GLN A 116 -0.48 6.23 -9.22
N GLY A 117 -0.06 5.83 -8.02
CA GLY A 117 0.82 6.61 -7.15
C GLY A 117 2.22 6.84 -7.72
N LEU A 118 2.74 5.85 -8.47
CA LEU A 118 4.04 5.93 -9.13
C LEU A 118 3.96 6.31 -10.62
N SER A 119 2.81 6.75 -11.10
CA SER A 119 2.65 7.15 -12.49
C SER A 119 3.63 8.27 -12.88
N GLY A 120 4.27 8.15 -14.04
CA GLY A 120 5.25 9.10 -14.55
C GLY A 120 6.66 9.00 -13.95
N THR A 121 6.89 8.12 -12.96
CA THR A 121 8.21 7.95 -12.33
C THR A 121 9.11 6.93 -13.03
N GLY A 122 8.52 6.02 -13.82
CA GLY A 122 9.21 4.84 -14.37
C GLY A 122 9.44 3.70 -13.35
N LEU A 123 8.97 3.85 -12.11
CA LEU A 123 9.18 2.87 -11.04
C LEU A 123 8.12 1.78 -10.96
N ALA A 124 6.92 2.02 -11.50
CA ALA A 124 5.74 1.14 -11.39
C ALA A 124 5.86 -0.25 -12.07
N GLY A 125 7.04 -0.59 -12.63
CA GLY A 125 7.25 -1.81 -13.42
C GLY A 125 6.89 -1.64 -14.89
N ALA A 126 7.16 -2.67 -15.71
CA ALA A 126 6.63 -2.75 -17.06
C ALA A 126 5.27 -3.46 -16.99
N LEU A 127 4.27 -2.91 -17.68
CA LEU A 127 2.97 -3.56 -17.89
C LEU A 127 3.13 -4.76 -18.84
#